data_AF-A0A1G1YM49-F1
#
_entry.id   AF-A0A1G1YM49-F1
#
_cell.length_a   1.000
_cell.length_b   1.000
_cell.length_c   1.000
_cell.angle_alpha   90.00
_cell.angle_beta   90.00
_cell.angle_gamma   90.00
#
_symmetry.space_group_name_H-M   'P 1'
#
loop_
_entity.id
_entity.type
_entity.pdbx_description
1 polymer ?
#
loop_
_entity_poly.entity_id
_entity_poly.type
_entity_poly.pdbx_seq_one_letter_code
_entity_poly.pdbx_strand_id
1 'polypeptide(L)'
;MKNRQILLFSILIAVAMLGMIFIFFYRPWTEISLQKYMAKITTCGNILDENDCYAKSFCEGIYGPVNPDSNQFEFKRCQKIPFAALLQLEKEKNICQTTQGQWYRNKLGNFCLCDKAGAGQTFDKTKGCISK
;
A
#
# COMPACT_ATOMS: atom_id res chain seq x y z
N MET A 1 -34.29 49.19 -14.49
CA MET A 1 -33.78 48.24 -13.46
C MET A 1 -32.44 48.79 -12.97
N LYS A 2 -32.34 49.02 -11.66
CA LYS A 2 -31.32 49.88 -11.03
C LYS A 2 -29.93 49.23 -11.15
N ASN A 3 -28.91 50.00 -11.56
CA ASN A 3 -27.49 49.63 -11.74
C ASN A 3 -26.91 48.62 -10.72
N ARG A 4 -27.44 48.60 -9.50
CA ARG A 4 -27.11 47.64 -8.45
C ARG A 4 -27.37 46.18 -8.83
N GLN A 5 -28.42 45.87 -9.59
CA GLN A 5 -28.69 44.50 -10.07
C GLN A 5 -27.70 44.07 -11.16
N ILE A 6 -27.32 44.98 -12.06
CA ILE A 6 -26.31 44.72 -13.11
C ILE A 6 -24.94 44.45 -12.48
N LEU A 7 -24.58 45.22 -11.45
CA LEU A 7 -23.31 45.07 -10.73
C LEU A 7 -23.23 43.73 -9.99
N LEU A 8 -24.30 43.31 -9.32
CA LEU A 8 -24.35 42.00 -8.66
C LEU A 8 -24.27 40.83 -9.67
N PHE A 9 -24.93 40.96 -10.82
CA PHE A 9 -24.91 39.93 -11.86
C PHE A 9 -23.51 39.82 -12.51
N SER A 10 -22.84 40.94 -12.73
CA SER A 10 -21.47 41.01 -13.23
C SER A 10 -20.47 40.32 -12.31
N ILE A 11 -20.55 40.57 -11.00
CA ILE A 11 -19.69 39.91 -10.00
C ILE A 11 -19.93 38.40 -10.01
N LEU A 12 -21.18 37.97 -10.08
CA LEU A 12 -21.52 36.54 -10.09
C LEU A 12 -20.95 35.83 -11.33
N ILE A 13 -21.04 36.47 -12.51
CA ILE A 13 -20.43 35.95 -13.74
C ILE A 13 -18.90 35.90 -13.62
N ALA A 14 -18.26 36.92 -13.04
CA ALA A 14 -16.81 36.94 -12.86
C ALA A 14 -16.34 35.80 -11.93
N VAL A 15 -17.05 35.55 -10.83
CA VAL A 15 -16.76 34.43 -9.92
C VAL A 15 -16.97 33.08 -10.62
N ALA A 16 -18.04 32.94 -11.42
CA ALA A 16 -18.29 31.71 -12.18
C ALA A 16 -17.19 31.43 -13.22
N MET A 17 -16.71 32.47 -13.92
CA MET A 17 -15.58 32.33 -14.85
C MET A 17 -14.29 31.93 -14.13
N LEU A 18 -13.97 32.54 -13.00
CA LEU A 18 -12.81 32.16 -12.18
C LEU A 18 -12.91 30.71 -11.71
N GLY A 19 -14.10 30.27 -11.29
CA GLY A 19 -14.36 28.88 -10.90
C GLY A 19 -14.12 27.89 -12.05
N MET A 20 -14.62 28.20 -13.26
CA MET A 20 -14.38 27.37 -14.44
C MET A 20 -12.91 27.30 -14.84
N ILE A 21 -12.18 28.41 -14.75
CA ILE A 21 -10.73 28.43 -14.99
C ILE A 21 -10.02 27.54 -13.97
N PHE A 22 -10.36 27.64 -12.69
CA PHE A 22 -9.78 26.79 -11.65
C PHE A 22 -10.02 25.30 -11.93
N ILE A 23 -11.26 24.92 -12.27
CA ILE A 23 -11.60 23.54 -12.61
C ILE A 23 -10.81 23.07 -13.84
N PHE A 24 -10.68 23.90 -14.87
CA PHE A 24 -9.97 23.55 -16.10
C PHE A 24 -8.48 23.24 -15.83
N PHE A 25 -7.83 24.01 -14.96
CA PHE A 25 -6.43 23.76 -14.58
C PHE A 25 -6.28 22.59 -13.59
N TYR A 26 -7.21 22.42 -12.64
CA TYR A 26 -7.12 21.34 -11.65
C TYR A 26 -7.44 19.96 -12.24
N ARG A 27 -8.36 19.88 -13.20
CA ARG A 27 -8.81 18.61 -13.79
C ARG A 27 -7.67 17.73 -14.33
N PRO A 28 -6.76 18.21 -15.22
CA PRO A 28 -5.67 17.38 -15.71
C PRO A 28 -4.73 16.91 -14.59
N TRP A 29 -4.49 17.74 -13.57
CA TRP A 29 -3.66 17.36 -12.43
C TRP A 29 -4.30 16.24 -11.59
N THR A 30 -5.62 16.33 -11.36
CA THR A 30 -6.36 15.28 -10.68
C THR A 30 -6.40 13.98 -11.47
N GLU A 31 -6.61 14.03 -12.79
CA GLU A 31 -6.66 12.85 -13.66
C GLU A 31 -5.32 12.10 -13.68
N ILE A 32 -4.19 12.80 -13.78
CA ILE A 32 -2.84 12.19 -13.72
C ILE A 32 -2.61 11.51 -12.36
N SER A 33 -3.02 12.17 -11.27
CA SER A 33 -2.89 11.61 -9.92
C SER A 33 -3.73 10.35 -9.79
N LEU A 34 -4.97 10.40 -10.26
CA LEU A 34 -5.93 9.30 -10.18
C LEU A 34 -5.51 8.11 -11.05
N GLN A 35 -4.94 8.34 -12.24
CA GLN A 35 -4.34 7.29 -13.07
C GLN A 35 -3.14 6.63 -12.40
N LYS A 36 -2.25 7.40 -11.76
CA LYS A 36 -1.12 6.84 -10.99
C LYS A 36 -1.61 6.00 -9.81
N TYR A 37 -2.68 6.43 -9.13
CA TYR A 37 -3.32 5.63 -8.08
C TYR A 37 -3.95 4.35 -8.62
N MET A 38 -4.73 4.44 -9.70
CA MET A 38 -5.38 3.30 -10.36
C MET A 38 -4.35 2.29 -10.87
N ALA A 39 -3.34 2.70 -11.64
CA ALA A 39 -2.28 1.82 -12.14
C ALA A 39 -1.53 1.10 -11.00
N LYS A 40 -1.36 1.77 -9.85
CA LYS A 40 -0.74 1.19 -8.64
C LYS A 40 -1.71 0.31 -7.83
N ILE A 41 -3.00 0.23 -8.17
CA ILE A 41 -3.99 -0.66 -7.56
C ILE A 41 -4.21 -1.87 -8.47
N THR A 42 -4.31 -1.68 -9.79
CA THR A 42 -4.49 -2.77 -10.77
C THR A 42 -3.27 -3.69 -10.89
N THR A 43 -2.08 -3.23 -10.50
CA THR A 43 -0.83 -3.98 -10.69
C THR A 43 -0.72 -5.25 -9.85
N CYS A 44 -1.23 -5.28 -8.62
CA CYS A 44 -1.24 -6.51 -7.83
C CYS A 44 -2.48 -7.35 -8.16
N GLY A 45 -3.63 -6.73 -8.41
CA GLY A 45 -4.91 -7.44 -8.60
C GLY A 45 -4.98 -8.34 -9.85
N ASN A 46 -4.16 -8.07 -10.86
CA ASN A 46 -4.08 -8.89 -12.08
C ASN A 46 -3.07 -10.05 -11.99
N ILE A 47 -2.35 -10.18 -10.87
CA ILE A 47 -1.37 -11.25 -10.69
C ILE A 47 -2.09 -12.50 -10.16
N LEU A 48 -2.10 -13.54 -10.99
CA LEU A 48 -2.70 -14.84 -10.68
C LEU A 48 -1.68 -15.88 -10.19
N ASP A 49 -0.39 -15.65 -10.42
CA ASP A 49 0.70 -16.51 -9.96
C ASP A 49 1.24 -16.05 -8.59
N GLU A 50 1.41 -17.01 -7.69
CA GLU A 50 2.03 -16.82 -6.37
C GLU A 50 3.45 -16.26 -6.50
N ASN A 51 4.24 -16.77 -7.45
CA ASN A 51 5.64 -16.36 -7.62
C ASN A 51 5.76 -14.89 -8.07
N ASP A 52 4.94 -14.47 -9.03
CA ASP A 52 4.91 -13.09 -9.51
C ASP A 52 4.42 -12.13 -8.43
N CYS A 53 3.51 -12.58 -7.56
CA CYS A 53 3.03 -11.79 -6.43
C CYS A 53 4.18 -11.50 -5.45
N TYR A 54 5.00 -12.50 -5.16
CA TYR A 54 6.14 -12.36 -4.25
C TYR A 54 7.34 -11.64 -4.84
N ALA A 55 7.48 -11.60 -6.17
CA ALA A 55 8.48 -10.79 -6.86
C ALA A 55 8.29 -9.28 -6.60
N LYS A 56 7.08 -8.85 -6.19
CA LYS A 56 6.77 -7.47 -5.83
C LYS A 56 6.72 -7.30 -4.31
N SER A 57 7.60 -6.47 -3.77
CA SER A 57 7.65 -6.17 -2.32
C SER A 57 6.41 -5.45 -1.78
N PHE A 58 5.63 -4.81 -2.66
CA PHE A 58 4.44 -4.03 -2.29
C PHE A 58 3.11 -4.80 -2.45
N CYS A 59 3.17 -6.07 -2.87
CA CYS A 59 2.01 -6.94 -2.95
C CYS A 59 2.15 -8.12 -1.98
N GLU A 60 1.05 -8.68 -1.51
CA GLU A 60 0.95 -9.82 -0.59
C GLU A 60 -0.07 -10.84 -1.10
N GLY A 61 0.26 -12.12 -0.98
CA GLY A 61 -0.64 -13.19 -1.35
C GLY A 61 -1.72 -13.38 -0.29
N ILE A 62 -2.97 -13.43 -0.73
CA ILE A 62 -4.10 -13.80 0.11
C ILE A 62 -4.35 -15.29 -0.09
N TYR A 63 -4.30 -16.02 1.01
CA TYR A 63 -4.55 -17.45 1.05
C TYR A 63 -5.94 -17.73 1.62
N GLY A 64 -6.60 -18.74 1.07
CA GLY A 64 -7.87 -19.22 1.58
C GLY A 64 -7.89 -20.74 1.60
N PRO A 65 -8.79 -21.35 2.38
CA PRO A 65 -8.93 -22.80 2.37
C PRO A 65 -9.36 -23.27 0.98
N VAL A 66 -8.82 -24.42 0.55
CA VAL A 66 -9.24 -25.07 -0.71
C VAL A 66 -10.72 -25.47 -0.62
N ASN A 67 -11.12 -26.03 0.52
CA ASN A 67 -12.49 -26.40 0.87
C ASN A 67 -12.80 -25.98 2.31
N PRO A 68 -14.08 -25.75 2.67
CA PRO A 68 -14.47 -25.28 4.01
C PRO A 68 -13.92 -26.13 5.17
N ASP A 69 -13.76 -27.44 4.94
CA ASP A 69 -13.29 -28.41 5.94
C ASP A 69 -11.82 -28.83 5.76
N SER A 70 -11.09 -28.16 4.87
CA SER A 70 -9.69 -28.48 4.56
C SER A 70 -8.72 -27.60 5.32
N ASN A 71 -7.71 -28.21 5.94
CA ASN A 71 -6.55 -27.52 6.53
C ASN A 71 -5.53 -27.04 5.48
N GLN A 72 -5.81 -27.25 4.18
CA GLN A 72 -4.92 -26.83 3.10
C GLN A 72 -5.31 -25.43 2.61
N PHE A 73 -4.31 -24.55 2.54
CA PHE A 73 -4.45 -23.19 2.04
C PHE A 73 -3.92 -23.09 0.61
N GLU A 74 -4.73 -22.51 -0.27
CA GLU A 74 -4.31 -22.16 -1.64
C GLU A 74 -4.25 -20.65 -1.83
N PHE A 75 -3.35 -20.24 -2.73
CA PHE A 75 -3.24 -18.86 -3.16
C PHE A 75 -4.52 -18.48 -3.92
N LYS A 76 -5.24 -17.45 -3.47
CA LYS A 76 -6.46 -16.98 -4.11
C LYS A 76 -6.20 -15.78 -5.00
N ARG A 77 -5.44 -14.81 -4.49
CA ARG A 77 -5.17 -13.54 -5.18
C ARG A 77 -4.02 -12.78 -4.55
N CYS A 78 -3.45 -11.85 -5.30
CA CYS A 78 -2.47 -10.90 -4.80
C CYS A 78 -3.15 -9.57 -4.44
N GLN A 79 -2.86 -9.02 -3.26
CA GLN A 79 -3.38 -7.74 -2.79
C GLN A 79 -2.25 -6.78 -2.47
N LYS A 80 -2.48 -5.49 -2.69
CA LYS A 80 -1.53 -4.46 -2.32
C LYS A 80 -1.47 -4.26 -0.80
N ILE A 81 -0.26 -4.22 -0.26
CA ILE A 81 -0.03 -3.90 1.15
C ILE A 81 -0.21 -2.39 1.36
N PRO A 82 -0.94 -1.94 2.41
CA PRO A 82 -1.02 -0.53 2.76
C PRO A 82 0.37 0.09 2.97
N PHE A 83 0.57 1.33 2.53
CA PHE A 83 1.89 1.98 2.61
C PHE A 83 2.44 2.07 4.03
N ALA A 84 1.58 2.31 5.02
CA ALA A 84 1.97 2.33 6.44
C ALA A 84 2.54 0.98 6.90
N ALA A 85 1.94 -0.14 6.46
CA ALA A 85 2.43 -1.48 6.77
C ALA A 85 3.75 -1.77 6.06
N LEU A 86 3.96 -1.28 4.83
CA LEU A 86 5.25 -1.39 4.14
C LEU A 86 6.38 -0.68 4.87
N LEU A 87 6.14 0.54 5.37
CA LEU A 87 7.12 1.27 6.18
C LEU A 87 7.48 0.50 7.46
N GLN A 88 6.47 -0.09 8.10
CA GLN A 88 6.70 -0.90 9.29
C GLN A 88 7.51 -2.17 8.97
N LEU A 89 7.16 -2.89 7.90
CA LEU A 89 7.88 -4.09 7.48
C LEU A 89 9.34 -3.79 7.12
N GLU A 90 9.61 -2.68 6.44
CA GLU A 90 10.99 -2.29 6.12
C GLU A 90 11.77 -1.95 7.40
N LYS A 91 11.12 -1.30 8.38
CA LYS A 91 11.72 -1.05 9.70
C LYS A 91 12.03 -2.34 10.44
N GLU A 92 11.07 -3.28 10.51
CA GLU A 92 11.23 -4.58 11.16
C GLU A 92 12.33 -5.42 10.47
N LYS A 93 12.38 -5.41 9.14
CA LYS A 93 13.44 -6.05 8.34
C LYS A 93 14.81 -5.46 8.64
N ASN A 94 14.94 -4.13 8.67
CA ASN A 94 16.20 -3.47 9.00
C ASN A 94 16.65 -3.86 10.42
N ILE A 95 15.75 -3.83 11.40
CA ILE A 95 16.04 -4.25 12.77
C ILE A 95 16.54 -5.71 12.77
N CYS A 96 15.80 -6.62 12.15
CA CYS A 96 16.16 -8.04 12.02
C CYS A 96 17.60 -8.21 11.48
N GLN A 97 17.91 -7.56 10.36
CA GLN A 97 19.22 -7.65 9.72
C GLN A 97 20.34 -7.03 10.57
N THR A 98 20.07 -5.91 11.26
CA THR A 98 21.06 -5.27 12.15
C THR A 98 21.38 -6.11 13.37
N THR A 99 20.43 -6.90 13.88
CA THR A 99 20.63 -7.84 14.99
C THR A 99 21.05 -9.23 14.52
N GLN A 100 21.68 -9.34 13.34
CA GLN A 100 22.20 -10.59 12.77
C GLN A 100 21.12 -11.65 12.45
N GLY A 101 19.85 -11.26 12.43
CA GLY A 101 18.76 -12.10 11.96
C GLY A 101 18.65 -12.13 10.44
N GLN A 102 17.91 -13.10 9.93
CA GLN A 102 17.62 -13.25 8.51
C GLN A 102 16.13 -13.04 8.26
N TRP A 103 15.82 -12.10 7.38
CA TRP A 103 14.44 -11.80 7.01
C TRP A 103 13.94 -12.77 5.96
N TYR A 104 12.78 -13.37 6.21
CA TYR A 104 12.12 -14.31 5.33
C TYR A 104 10.68 -13.91 5.08
N ARG A 105 10.17 -14.41 3.96
CA ARG A 105 8.79 -14.24 3.55
C ARG A 105 8.24 -15.58 3.12
N ASN A 106 7.10 -15.96 3.68
CA ASN A 106 6.38 -17.19 3.33
C ASN A 106 4.88 -16.92 3.23
N LYS A 107 4.09 -18.00 3.08
CA LYS A 107 2.61 -17.96 2.97
C LYS A 107 1.91 -17.40 4.22
N LEU A 108 2.58 -17.41 5.38
CA LEU A 108 2.05 -16.91 6.65
C LEU A 108 2.47 -15.46 6.92
N GLY A 109 3.30 -14.88 6.06
CA GLY A 109 3.73 -13.48 6.13
C GLY A 109 5.24 -13.32 6.17
N ASN A 110 5.66 -12.16 6.67
CA ASN A 110 7.07 -11.84 6.85
C ASN A 110 7.50 -12.14 8.28
N PHE A 111 8.70 -12.69 8.44
CA PHE A 111 9.27 -13.03 9.74
C PHE A 111 10.79 -12.95 9.72
N CYS A 112 11.38 -12.86 10.91
CA CYS A 112 12.82 -12.85 11.10
C CYS A 112 13.25 -14.16 11.78
N LEU A 113 14.22 -14.87 11.19
CA LEU A 113 14.90 -16.00 11.83
C LEU A 113 16.16 -15.51 12.53
N CYS A 114 16.26 -15.77 13.84
CA CYS A 114 17.36 -15.31 14.69
C CYS A 114 18.45 -16.38 14.93
N ASP A 115 18.40 -17.50 14.20
CA ASP A 115 19.32 -18.63 14.39
C ASP A 115 20.80 -18.23 14.25
N LYS A 116 21.08 -17.23 13.40
CA LYS A 116 22.44 -16.70 13.20
C LYS A 116 22.90 -15.72 14.28
N ALA A 117 21.97 -15.12 15.02
CA ALA A 117 22.25 -14.17 16.08
C ALA A 117 22.55 -14.88 17.42
N GLY A 118 22.04 -16.11 17.60
CA GLY A 118 22.36 -16.99 18.72
C GLY A 118 21.26 -18.00 19.01
N ALA A 119 21.61 -19.13 19.63
CA ALA A 119 20.64 -20.14 20.05
C ALA A 119 19.64 -19.56 21.07
N GLY A 120 18.35 -19.86 20.89
CA GLY A 120 17.28 -19.40 21.79
C GLY A 120 16.87 -17.94 21.62
N GLN A 121 17.37 -17.24 20.59
CA GLN A 121 16.93 -15.89 20.31
C GLN A 121 15.58 -15.86 19.57
N THR A 122 14.75 -14.90 19.94
CA THR A 122 13.45 -14.64 19.33
C THR A 122 13.39 -13.21 18.80
N PHE A 123 12.63 -13.00 17.73
CA PHE A 123 12.50 -11.68 17.14
C PHE A 123 11.48 -10.81 17.89
N ASP A 124 11.95 -9.66 18.36
CA ASP A 124 11.13 -8.56 18.89
C ASP A 124 11.06 -7.43 17.86
N LYS A 125 9.85 -6.91 17.59
CA LYS A 125 9.62 -5.87 16.57
C LYS A 125 10.33 -4.55 16.83
N THR A 126 10.75 -4.31 18.08
CA THR A 126 11.41 -3.07 18.51
C THR A 126 12.89 -3.27 18.79
N LYS A 127 13.28 -4.43 19.31
CA LYS A 127 14.66 -4.72 19.75
C LYS A 127 15.44 -5.67 18.83
N GLY A 128 14.76 -6.33 17.89
CA GLY A 128 15.34 -7.33 16.99
C GLY A 128 15.52 -8.68 17.65
N CYS A 129 16.54 -9.42 17.24
CA CYS A 129 16.85 -10.73 17.80
C CYS A 129 17.37 -10.58 19.23
N ILE A 130 16.60 -11.09 20.20
CA ILE A 130 16.92 -11.03 21.63
C ILE A 130 16.81 -12.42 22.27
N SER A 131 17.66 -12.69 23.26
CA SER A 131 17.46 -13.86 24.12
C SER A 131 16.21 -13.64 24.97
N LYS A 132 15.31 -14.63 24.95
CA LYS A 132 14.11 -14.61 25.78
C LYS A 132 14.39 -15.21 27.15
#